data_AF-A0A2E3MDX0-F1
#
_entry.id   AF-A0A2E3MDX0-F1
#
_cell.length_a   1.000
_cell.length_b   1.000
_cell.length_c   1.000
_cell.angle_alpha   90.00
_cell.angle_beta   90.00
_cell.angle_gamma   90.00
#
_symmetry.space_group_name_H-M   'P 1'
#
loop_
_entity.id
_entity.type
_entity.pdbx_description
1 polymer ?
#
loop_
_entity_poly.entity_id
_entity_poly.type
_entity_poly.pdbx_seq_one_letter_code
_entity_poly.pdbx_strand_id
1 'polypeptide(L)' 'MAFCINCGQMQADGTRFCRFCGGQQPSEQLIARLRMEAESIRYQMQQMQAQQMQRANYGQQQNQQRW' A
#
# COMPACT_ATOMS: atom_id res chain seq x y z
N MET A 1 -12.58 9.63 8.39
CA MET A 1 -12.15 9.76 9.79
C MET A 1 -10.74 9.22 9.87
N ALA A 2 -9.85 9.89 10.61
CA ALA A 2 -8.45 9.49 10.76
C ALA A 2 -8.10 9.32 12.24
N PHE A 3 -7.07 8.51 12.54
CA PHE A 3 -6.55 8.36 13.90
C PHE A 3 -5.27 9.17 14.06
N CYS A 4 -5.09 9.78 15.23
CA CYS A 4 -3.87 10.52 15.55
C CYS A 4 -2.66 9.59 15.53
N ILE A 5 -1.64 9.91 14.74
CA ILE A 5 -0.40 9.11 14.65
C ILE A 5 0.42 9.08 15.96
N ASN A 6 0.15 10.00 16.89
CA ASN A 6 0.90 10.12 18.15
C ASN A 6 0.16 9.52 19.36
N CYS A 7 -1.17 9.62 19.41
CA CYS A 7 -1.95 9.15 20.58
C CYS A 7 -3.09 8.19 20.24
N GLY A 8 -3.31 7.87 18.97
CA GLY A 8 -4.34 6.92 18.54
C GLY A 8 -5.79 7.39 18.70
N GLN A 9 -6.03 8.63 19.15
CA GLN A 9 -7.38 9.16 19.28
C GLN A 9 -8.01 9.45 17.91
N MET A 10 -9.29 9.16 17.78
CA MET A 10 -10.06 9.43 16.56
C MET A 10 -10.20 10.94 16.35
N GLN A 11 -9.91 11.40 15.13
CA GLN A 11 -10.00 12.79 14.70
C GLN A 11 -10.87 12.90 13.42
N ALA A 12 -11.39 14.11 13.18
CA ALA A 12 -11.99 14.45 11.91
C ALA A 12 -10.92 14.47 10.81
N ASP A 13 -11.33 14.22 9.56
CA ASP A 13 -10.41 14.31 8.43
C ASP A 13 -9.92 15.77 8.26
N GLY A 14 -8.66 15.93 7.86
CA GLY A 14 -8.06 17.24 7.58
C GLY A 14 -7.66 18.08 8.81
N THR A 15 -7.83 17.59 10.05
CA THR A 15 -7.30 18.28 11.24
C THR A 15 -5.78 18.35 11.20
N ARG A 16 -5.20 19.54 11.33
CA ARG A 16 -3.74 19.76 11.34
C ARG A 16 -3.08 19.43 12.68
N PHE A 17 -3.83 19.45 13.77
CA PHE A 17 -3.36 19.15 15.12
C PHE A 17 -4.38 18.27 15.82
N CYS A 18 -3.90 17.31 16.62
CA CYS A 18 -4.76 16.47 17.42
C CYS A 18 -5.36 17.28 18.57
N ARG A 19 -6.69 17.26 18.70
CA ARG A 19 -7.40 17.96 19.78
C ARG A 19 -7.12 17.39 21.19
N PHE A 20 -6.57 16.19 21.28
CA PHE A 20 -6.33 15.50 22.56
C PHE A 20 -4.87 15.61 23.02
N CYS A 21 -3.90 15.45 22.13
CA CYS A 21 -2.48 15.47 22.50
C CYS A 21 -1.69 16.66 21.92
N GLY A 22 -2.32 17.53 21.12
CA GLY A 22 -1.65 18.66 20.46
C GLY A 22 -0.68 18.26 19.33
N GLY A 23 -0.47 16.97 19.09
CA GLY A 23 0.46 16.49 18.06
C GLY A 23 0.03 16.90 16.65
N GLN A 24 0.98 17.41 15.87
CA GLN A 24 0.75 17.77 14.47
C GLN A 24 0.37 16.52 13.67
N GLN A 25 -0.66 16.65 12.84
CA GLN A 25 -1.12 15.62 11.93
C GLN A 25 -0.53 15.84 10.54
N PRO A 26 -0.29 14.76 9.79
CA PRO A 26 0.19 14.87 8.42
C PRO A 26 -0.77 15.68 7.56
N SER A 27 -0.22 16.50 6.67
CA SER A 27 -1.02 17.30 5.73
C SER A 27 -1.74 16.42 4.72
N GLU A 28 -2.84 16.92 4.18
CA GLU A 28 -3.62 16.21 3.15
C GLU A 28 -2.77 15.89 1.91
N GLN A 29 -1.84 16.78 1.54
CA GLN A 29 -0.91 16.55 0.43
C GLN A 29 0.03 15.36 0.69
N LEU A 30 0.55 15.24 1.92
CA LEU A 30 1.39 14.10 2.30
C LEU A 30 0.58 12.80 2.27
N ILE A 31 -0.64 12.82 2.82
CA ILE A 31 -1.53 11.65 2.78
C ILE A 31 -1.87 11.24 1.34
N ALA A 32 -2.15 12.20 0.45
CA ALA A 32 -2.40 11.92 -0.95
C ALA A 32 -1.19 11.28 -1.64
N ARG A 33 0.02 11.80 -1.40
CA ARG A 33 1.25 11.20 -1.93
C ARG A 33 1.44 9.77 -1.46
N LEU A 34 1.29 9.51 -0.15
CA LEU A 34 1.46 8.18 0.43
C LEU A 34 0.45 7.17 -0.12
N ARG A 35 -0.78 7.60 -0.44
CA ARG A 35 -1.78 6.74 -1.08
C ARG A 35 -1.35 6.33 -2.49
N MET A 36 -0.93 7.29 -3.30
CA MET A 36 -0.42 7.01 -4.65
C MET A 36 0.80 6.08 -4.63
N GLU A 37 1.69 6.26 -3.67
CA GLU A 37 2.86 5.38 -3.48
C GLU A 37 2.44 3.97 -3.06
N ALA A 38 1.51 3.83 -2.10
CA ALA A 38 0.99 2.53 -1.71
C ALA A 38 0.31 1.80 -2.88
N GLU A 39 -0.40 2.53 -3.74
CA GLU A 39 -1.03 1.98 -4.94
C GLU A 39 0.01 1.51 -5.98
N SER A 40 1.06 2.30 -6.22
CA SER A 40 2.12 1.93 -7.17
C SER A 40 2.89 0.67 -6.72
N ILE A 41 3.19 0.57 -5.42
CA ILE A 41 3.83 -0.61 -4.82
C ILE A 41 2.94 -1.85 -5.00
N ARG A 42 1.63 -1.73 -4.73
CA ARG A 42 0.68 -2.84 -4.92
C ARG A 42 0.64 -3.31 -6.37
N TYR A 43 0.61 -2.38 -7.32
CA TYR A 43 0.60 -2.70 -8.74
C TYR A 43 1.91 -3.38 -9.20
N GLN A 44 3.05 -2.89 -8.73
CA GLN A 44 4.36 -3.50 -9.04
C GLN A 44 4.45 -4.93 -8.50
N MET A 45 4.00 -5.16 -7.26
CA MET A 45 3.97 -6.50 -6.66
C MET A 45 3.05 -7.45 -7.42
N GLN A 46 1.88 -6.97 -7.88
CA GLN A 46 0.96 -7.77 -8.68
C GLN A 46 1.57 -8.19 -10.02
N GLN A 47 2.25 -7.27 -10.72
CA GLN A 47 2.96 -7.60 -11.97
C GLN A 47 4.09 -8.62 -11.75
N MET A 48 4.87 -8.45 -10.68
CA MET A 48 5.96 -9.38 -10.35
C MET A 48 5.42 -10.79 -10.09
N GLN A 49 4.32 -10.90 -9.32
CA GLN A 49 3.68 -12.18 -9.03
C GLN A 49 3.12 -12.83 -10.30
N ALA A 50 2.49 -12.05 -11.18
CA ALA A 50 1.98 -12.54 -12.46
C ALA A 50 3.11 -13.06 -13.37
N GLN A 51 4.24 -12.35 -13.43
CA GLN A 51 5.41 -12.78 -14.19
C GLN A 51 6.00 -14.07 -13.63
N GLN A 52 6.09 -14.20 -12.30
CA GLN A 52 6.60 -15.41 -11.67
C GLN A 52 5.67 -16.61 -11.93
N MET A 53 4.36 -16.41 -11.87
CA MET A 53 3.37 -17.46 -12.16
C MET A 53 3.43 -17.91 -13.63
N GLN A 54 3.59 -16.98 -14.58
CA GLN A 54 3.80 -17.35 -15.98
C GLN A 54 5.05 -18.20 -16.15
N ARG A 55 6.20 -17.79 -15.58
CA ARG A 55 7.44 -18.57 -15.67
C ARG A 55 7.29 -19.98 -15.08
N ALA A 56 6.63 -20.11 -13.94
CA ALA A 56 6.37 -21.41 -13.33
C ALA A 56 5.47 -22.30 -14.21
N ASN A 57 4.43 -21.73 -14.82
CA ASN A 57 3.53 -22.46 -15.72
C ASN A 57 4.25 -22.96 -16.98
N TYR A 58 5.05 -22.11 -17.64
CA TYR A 58 5.84 -22.52 -18.82
C TYR A 58 6.85 -23.63 -18.50
N GLY A 59 7.51 -23.58 -17.33
CA GLY A 59 8.44 -24.63 -16.91
C GLY A 59 7.76 -25.99 -16.67
N GLN A 60 6.56 -25.99 -16.08
CA GLN A 60 5.75 -27.20 -15.90
C GLN A 60 5.30 -27.80 -17.25
N GLN A 61 4.83 -26.94 -18.17
CA GLN A 61 4.36 -27.38 -19.48
C GLN A 61 5.46 -28.04 -20.32
N GLN A 62 6.70 -27.52 -20.26
CA GLN A 62 7.84 -28.11 -20.96
C GLN A 62 8.24 -29.48 -20.41
N ASN A 63 8.12 -29.69 -19.09
CA ASN A 63 8.42 -30.98 -18.48
C ASN A 63 7.36 -32.05 -18.82
N GLN A 64 6.10 -31.65 -18.98
CA GLN A 64 5.02 -32.56 -19.37
C GLN A 64 5.13 -33.04 -20.83
N GLN A 65 5.77 -32.26 -21.71
CA GLN A 65 6.00 -32.64 -23.12
C GLN A 65 7.25 -33.50 -23.35
N ARG A 66 8.02 -33.77 -22.30
CA ARG A 66 9.31 -34.50 -22.38
C ARG A 66 9.15 -36.03 -22.15
N TRP A 67 7.94 -36.51 -21.92
CA TRP A 67 7.59 -37.93 -21.79
C TRP A 67 6.76 -38.41 -22.98
#